data_AF-A0A2W6AH23-F1
#
_entry.id   AF-A0A2W6AH23-F1
#
_cell.length_a   1.000
_cell.length_b   1.000
_cell.length_c   1.000
_cell.angle_alpha   90.00
_cell.angle_beta   90.00
_cell.angle_gamma   90.00
#
_symmetry.space_group_name_H-M   'P 1'
#
loop_
_entity.id
_entity.type
_entity.pdbx_description
1 polymer ?
#
loop_
_entity_poly.entity_id
_entity_poly.type
_entity_poly.pdbx_seq_one_letter_code
_entity_poly.pdbx_strand_id
1 'polypeptide(L)'
;MSEVRRRLPLGRALRTCAALAAAIPFASLPITVLAAPIYTVDSNLDFPKLINSGPACKSTAPNNPCTLRAAIETANGGGSGATIDVPASLGTITLDPSNDVIQMQVGMTVRSTGAGSAKIDGAGAIPQLANASTTPVTLSGLTLQNGSGGNLINSGRQLTLNGVTVTGNRLNYAVSSVGVLISNGSTVTGNLDGGMLVAGATTLNSTSVTHNLNHRGIFSADAPLTLNGGSVSDNVESNGGGGGVASMNQLTATGTTFARNSSSLVGGGILVIGPATLTTAKIVDNTAVDGGGGVVIDGTSAPASATIAASTLSGNSSLGDGAGIGVVSGTLTLTGSTLNGNSTDQGGGGGIAAIGSTVSLVNDTLTGNTAPRFSGGGILQEGLGGAPTRGLTRPRTNPAALVASELQSVRAQLARHNLPTAAVPQALQPAAVAPKARPDDVAIASVTLSGNSAASGGGIANGPGLAFTVHGSIVAGNPATAGPGQCLGSFTSAGYNIQSSADCAFSSAGDKQDTNPQLLPLAANGGPTNTMALNGGSPAIDAGDPACPPPATDQRGVNRPQGAHCDIGAFEAVGTATVSLPAPPVTGHPQDSQADWVRVTAMAGILAVMVLISVAVAVRS
;
A
#
# COMPACT_ATOMS: atom_id res chain seq x y z
N MET A 1 7.14 53.66 21.54
CA MET A 1 7.24 55.04 21.01
C MET A 1 8.66 55.53 21.27
N SER A 2 9.24 56.31 20.34
CA SER A 2 10.69 56.49 20.05
C SER A 2 11.29 55.30 19.29
N GLU A 3 12.02 55.42 18.16
CA GLU A 3 12.62 56.59 17.51
C GLU A 3 12.87 56.37 16.00
N VAL A 4 13.29 57.43 15.33
CA VAL A 4 13.05 57.76 13.92
C VAL A 4 14.06 57.16 12.91
N ARG A 5 13.52 56.89 11.71
CA ARG A 5 14.13 56.39 10.46
C ARG A 5 15.40 57.13 10.00
N ARG A 6 16.28 56.42 9.25
CA ARG A 6 16.64 56.78 7.85
C ARG A 6 17.41 55.67 7.10
N ARG A 7 17.06 55.56 5.81
CA ARG A 7 17.59 54.64 4.77
C ARG A 7 18.95 55.12 4.24
N LEU A 8 19.79 54.20 3.75
CA LEU A 8 20.99 54.47 2.95
C LEU A 8 20.97 53.63 1.65
N PRO A 9 21.29 54.20 0.47
CA PRO A 9 21.36 53.48 -0.81
C PRO A 9 22.78 53.12 -1.25
N LEU A 10 22.84 52.17 -2.20
CA LEU A 10 24.00 51.67 -2.96
C LEU A 10 24.90 52.77 -3.56
N GLY A 11 26.22 52.55 -3.54
CA GLY A 11 27.12 53.05 -4.59
C GLY A 11 28.54 53.40 -4.14
N ARG A 12 29.53 52.73 -4.77
CA ARG A 12 30.98 53.02 -4.85
C ARG A 12 31.90 52.49 -3.74
N ALA A 13 32.55 51.36 -4.03
CA ALA A 13 33.96 51.10 -3.67
C ALA A 13 34.50 49.88 -4.46
N LEU A 14 34.62 50.01 -5.79
CA LEU A 14 35.50 49.14 -6.59
C LEU A 14 36.50 50.06 -7.28
N ARG A 15 37.74 50.09 -6.76
CA ARG A 15 39.00 50.49 -7.41
C ARG A 15 40.00 50.93 -6.34
N THR A 16 40.83 49.99 -5.87
CA THR A 16 42.25 50.16 -5.50
C THR A 16 42.68 48.96 -4.65
N CYS A 17 43.16 47.90 -5.29
CA CYS A 17 44.05 46.89 -4.73
C CYS A 17 44.52 45.99 -5.88
N ALA A 18 45.32 46.55 -6.78
CA ALA A 18 45.97 45.81 -7.85
C ALA A 18 47.43 46.29 -7.96
N ALA A 19 48.28 45.85 -7.02
CA ALA A 19 49.74 45.84 -7.15
C ALA A 19 50.39 45.28 -5.86
N LEU A 20 50.37 43.95 -5.66
CA LEU A 20 51.45 43.15 -5.06
C LEU A 20 50.94 41.70 -4.89
N ALA A 21 51.06 40.89 -5.94
CA ALA A 21 51.03 39.44 -5.82
C ALA A 21 52.07 38.91 -6.81
N ALA A 22 53.31 38.85 -6.33
CA ALA A 22 54.39 38.19 -7.03
C ALA A 22 54.00 36.73 -7.29
N ALA A 23 54.23 36.28 -8.52
CA ALA A 23 53.92 34.96 -9.01
C ALA A 23 54.58 33.87 -8.15
N ILE A 24 53.77 33.11 -7.42
CA ILE A 24 54.08 31.72 -7.06
C ILE A 24 53.27 30.88 -8.04
N PRO A 25 53.89 30.05 -8.90
CA PRO A 25 53.13 29.16 -9.76
C PRO A 25 52.47 28.11 -8.86
N PHE A 26 51.16 28.25 -8.63
CA PHE A 26 50.33 27.11 -8.25
C PHE A 26 50.34 26.16 -9.43
N ALA A 27 51.28 25.22 -9.42
CA ALA A 27 51.13 24.00 -10.20
C ALA A 27 49.84 23.34 -9.71
N SER A 28 48.78 23.43 -10.50
CA SER A 28 47.60 22.61 -10.35
C SER A 28 48.05 21.16 -10.48
N LEU A 29 48.35 20.52 -9.34
CA LEU A 29 48.53 19.08 -9.30
C LEU A 29 47.28 18.47 -9.94
N PRO A 30 47.42 17.61 -10.97
CA PRO A 30 46.27 16.94 -11.53
C PRO A 30 45.61 16.16 -10.39
N ILE A 31 44.35 16.49 -10.08
CA ILE A 31 43.52 15.62 -9.25
C ILE A 31 43.26 14.39 -10.12
N THR A 32 44.17 13.41 -10.04
CA THR A 32 43.94 12.07 -10.56
C THR A 32 42.84 11.47 -9.71
N VAL A 33 41.59 11.56 -10.18
CA VAL A 33 40.51 10.72 -9.68
C VAL A 33 40.87 9.30 -10.10
N LEU A 34 41.48 8.52 -9.20
CA LEU A 34 41.65 7.09 -9.43
C LEU A 34 40.26 6.49 -9.63
N ALA A 35 40.09 5.78 -10.74
CA ALA A 35 38.89 4.99 -10.97
C ALA A 35 38.68 4.06 -9.78
N ALA A 36 37.44 3.99 -9.28
CA ALA A 36 37.13 3.13 -8.14
C ALA A 36 37.43 1.66 -8.49
N PRO A 37 38.00 0.87 -7.56
CA PRO A 37 38.44 -0.48 -7.85
C PRO A 37 37.25 -1.40 -8.17
N ILE A 38 37.46 -2.32 -9.11
CA ILE A 38 36.51 -3.39 -9.45
C ILE A 38 37.16 -4.71 -9.02
N TYR A 39 36.44 -5.49 -8.20
CA TYR A 39 36.83 -6.82 -7.77
C TYR A 39 35.88 -7.85 -8.38
N THR A 40 36.39 -8.76 -9.19
CA THR A 40 35.58 -9.81 -9.82
C THR A 40 35.74 -11.11 -9.05
N VAL A 41 34.62 -11.61 -8.51
CA VAL A 41 34.57 -12.89 -7.82
C VAL A 41 34.78 -14.01 -8.84
N ASP A 42 35.66 -14.96 -8.52
CA ASP A 42 36.01 -16.09 -9.40
C ASP A 42 35.83 -17.47 -8.73
N SER A 43 35.31 -17.48 -7.50
CA SER A 43 35.05 -18.69 -6.73
C SER A 43 33.73 -18.63 -5.99
N ASN A 44 33.05 -19.77 -5.90
CA ASN A 44 31.82 -19.96 -5.13
C ASN A 44 32.05 -20.42 -3.68
N LEU A 45 33.32 -20.52 -3.26
CA LEU A 45 33.70 -20.82 -1.89
C LEU A 45 33.56 -19.58 -0.99
N ASP A 46 33.39 -19.79 0.31
CA ASP A 46 33.33 -18.73 1.31
C ASP A 46 34.56 -18.76 2.24
N PHE A 47 35.61 -18.03 1.86
CA PHE A 47 36.83 -17.87 2.64
C PHE A 47 37.16 -16.40 2.84
N PRO A 48 37.70 -16.00 4.01
CA PRO A 48 38.09 -14.62 4.29
C PRO A 48 39.28 -14.18 3.43
N LYS A 49 39.53 -12.86 3.43
CA LYS A 49 40.67 -12.22 2.78
C LYS A 49 41.99 -12.77 3.33
N LEU A 50 42.91 -13.07 2.43
CA LEU A 50 44.28 -13.43 2.76
C LEU A 50 45.02 -12.23 3.37
N ILE A 51 45.57 -12.40 4.56
CA ILE A 51 46.38 -11.38 5.24
C ILE A 51 47.56 -10.99 4.34
N ASN A 52 47.90 -9.70 4.28
CA ASN A 52 48.99 -9.13 3.47
C ASN A 52 48.81 -9.24 1.94
N SER A 53 47.60 -9.54 1.44
CA SER A 53 47.27 -9.47 0.01
C SER A 53 47.20 -8.04 -0.58
N GLY A 54 47.33 -7.01 0.28
CA GLY A 54 47.26 -5.61 -0.13
C GLY A 54 45.90 -5.26 -0.76
N PRO A 55 45.87 -4.57 -1.91
CA PRO A 55 44.65 -4.26 -2.65
C PRO A 55 44.17 -5.41 -3.55
N ALA A 56 44.90 -6.53 -3.65
CA ALA A 56 44.48 -7.64 -4.49
C ALA A 56 43.37 -8.44 -3.78
N CYS A 57 42.29 -8.77 -4.50
CA CYS A 57 41.30 -9.72 -3.98
C CYS A 57 41.89 -11.13 -3.99
N LYS A 58 42.29 -11.61 -2.80
CA LYS A 58 42.79 -12.97 -2.58
C LYS A 58 42.20 -13.50 -1.29
N SER A 59 41.65 -14.71 -1.31
CA SER A 59 41.14 -15.40 -0.12
C SER A 59 42.15 -16.37 0.47
N THR A 60 41.85 -16.91 1.65
CA THR A 60 42.62 -17.99 2.29
C THR A 60 42.33 -19.39 1.73
N ALA A 61 41.45 -19.52 0.74
CA ALA A 61 41.19 -20.79 0.07
C ALA A 61 42.42 -21.28 -0.73
N PRO A 62 42.54 -22.60 -1.01
CA PRO A 62 43.59 -23.12 -1.88
C PRO A 62 43.63 -22.38 -3.23
N ASN A 63 44.84 -21.99 -3.66
CA ASN A 63 45.12 -21.16 -4.84
C ASN A 63 44.68 -19.68 -4.72
N ASN A 64 44.26 -19.24 -3.54
CA ASN A 64 43.90 -17.85 -3.21
C ASN A 64 42.91 -17.17 -4.17
N PRO A 65 41.80 -17.81 -4.57
CA PRO A 65 40.80 -17.20 -5.44
C PRO A 65 40.16 -15.96 -4.80
N CYS A 66 39.54 -15.12 -5.61
CA CYS A 66 38.70 -14.02 -5.15
C CYS A 66 37.29 -14.54 -4.81
N THR A 67 37.06 -14.84 -3.54
CA THR A 67 35.71 -15.14 -2.99
C THR A 67 34.92 -13.85 -2.78
N LEU A 68 33.59 -13.94 -2.69
CA LEU A 68 32.73 -12.79 -2.38
C LEU A 68 33.15 -12.10 -1.07
N ARG A 69 33.39 -12.90 -0.02
CA ARG A 69 33.84 -12.40 1.28
C ARG A 69 35.17 -11.67 1.18
N ALA A 70 36.19 -12.27 0.54
CA ALA A 70 37.49 -11.64 0.36
C ALA A 70 37.41 -10.35 -0.47
N ALA A 71 36.53 -10.29 -1.47
CA ALA A 71 36.31 -9.10 -2.29
C ALA A 71 35.75 -7.94 -1.46
N ILE A 72 34.72 -8.21 -0.65
CA ILE A 72 34.10 -7.20 0.23
C ILE A 72 35.08 -6.76 1.34
N GLU A 73 35.79 -7.69 1.98
CA GLU A 73 36.81 -7.37 2.98
C GLU A 73 37.98 -6.57 2.39
N THR A 74 38.33 -6.82 1.13
CA THR A 74 39.33 -6.02 0.41
C THR A 74 38.83 -4.61 0.13
N ALA A 75 37.58 -4.47 -0.31
CA ALA A 75 36.93 -3.17 -0.51
C ALA A 75 36.84 -2.36 0.79
N ASN A 76 36.48 -3.00 1.92
CA ASN A 76 36.44 -2.36 3.23
C ASN A 76 37.78 -1.72 3.62
N GLY A 77 38.92 -2.30 3.21
CA GLY A 77 40.25 -1.74 3.44
C GLY A 77 40.68 -0.63 2.48
N GLY A 78 39.97 -0.43 1.36
CA GLY A 78 40.35 0.46 0.25
C GLY A 78 39.62 1.81 0.18
N GLY A 79 38.63 2.05 1.05
CA GLY A 79 37.78 3.24 1.03
C GLY A 79 36.47 3.06 0.24
N SER A 80 35.62 4.09 0.21
CA SER A 80 34.31 4.01 -0.47
C SER A 80 34.43 4.09 -2.00
N GLY A 81 33.52 3.41 -2.71
CA GLY A 81 33.34 3.48 -4.17
C GLY A 81 33.60 2.17 -4.92
N ALA A 82 34.13 1.15 -4.26
CA ALA A 82 34.45 -0.13 -4.91
C ALA A 82 33.22 -0.81 -5.55
N THR A 83 33.46 -1.56 -6.63
CA THR A 83 32.46 -2.42 -7.25
C THR A 83 32.88 -3.88 -7.14
N ILE A 84 31.96 -4.74 -6.68
CA ILE A 84 32.12 -6.18 -6.59
C ILE A 84 31.26 -6.82 -7.67
N ASP A 85 31.92 -7.44 -8.64
CA ASP A 85 31.27 -8.18 -9.72
C ASP A 85 31.13 -9.64 -9.34
N VAL A 86 29.90 -10.14 -9.32
CA VAL A 86 29.59 -11.53 -8.99
C VAL A 86 29.01 -12.23 -10.23
N PRO A 87 29.82 -12.98 -10.99
CA PRO A 87 29.33 -13.66 -12.19
C PRO A 87 28.24 -14.68 -11.85
N ALA A 88 27.07 -14.57 -12.51
CA ALA A 88 25.98 -15.54 -12.37
C ALA A 88 26.38 -16.96 -12.80
N SER A 89 27.42 -17.09 -13.62
CA SER A 89 28.00 -18.36 -14.06
C SER A 89 28.75 -19.14 -12.98
N LEU A 90 29.06 -18.53 -11.82
CA LEU A 90 29.72 -19.22 -10.70
C LEU A 90 28.83 -20.26 -10.02
N GLY A 91 27.53 -20.26 -10.31
CA GLY A 91 26.55 -21.04 -9.56
C GLY A 91 26.24 -20.40 -8.21
N THR A 92 25.85 -21.24 -7.23
CA THR A 92 25.50 -20.76 -5.89
C THR A 92 26.75 -20.62 -5.03
N ILE A 93 26.94 -19.42 -4.47
CA ILE A 93 27.91 -19.16 -3.40
C ILE A 93 27.25 -19.57 -2.09
N THR A 94 27.70 -20.68 -1.50
CA THR A 94 27.20 -21.14 -0.20
C THR A 94 28.10 -20.61 0.90
N LEU A 95 27.53 -19.83 1.81
CA LEU A 95 28.28 -19.26 2.91
C LEU A 95 28.58 -20.32 3.98
N ASP A 96 29.80 -20.27 4.52
CA ASP A 96 30.24 -21.18 5.56
C ASP A 96 29.64 -20.75 6.90
N PRO A 97 28.88 -21.61 7.59
CA PRO A 97 28.23 -21.28 8.86
C PRO A 97 29.21 -21.00 10.01
N SER A 98 30.49 -21.36 9.87
CA SER A 98 31.53 -21.03 10.84
C SER A 98 32.04 -19.59 10.72
N ASN A 99 31.76 -18.91 9.60
CA ASN A 99 32.06 -17.50 9.40
C ASN A 99 30.89 -16.62 9.86
N ASP A 100 31.18 -15.37 10.22
CA ASP A 100 30.14 -14.37 10.52
C ASP A 100 29.51 -13.82 9.22
N VAL A 101 28.46 -13.01 9.36
CA VAL A 101 27.83 -12.26 8.26
C VAL A 101 28.86 -11.45 7.46
N ILE A 102 28.70 -11.37 6.14
CA ILE A 102 29.58 -10.53 5.32
C ILE A 102 29.18 -9.06 5.50
N GLN A 103 30.07 -8.26 6.07
CA GLN A 103 29.81 -6.85 6.40
C GLN A 103 30.40 -5.89 5.36
N MET A 104 29.58 -4.98 4.85
CA MET A 104 29.99 -3.86 4.01
C MET A 104 30.15 -2.63 4.91
N GLN A 105 31.39 -2.24 5.17
CA GLN A 105 31.74 -1.17 6.11
C GLN A 105 31.98 0.17 5.40
N VAL A 106 32.24 0.14 4.10
CA VAL A 106 32.37 1.30 3.22
C VAL A 106 31.34 1.22 2.10
N GLY A 107 30.97 2.37 1.54
CA GLY A 107 30.03 2.44 0.43
C GLY A 107 30.60 1.72 -0.78
N MET A 108 29.81 0.84 -1.37
CA MET A 108 30.22 0.00 -2.50
C MET A 108 29.01 -0.46 -3.30
N THR A 109 29.26 -1.01 -4.49
CA THR A 109 28.26 -1.70 -5.29
C THR A 109 28.59 -3.17 -5.35
N VAL A 110 27.64 -4.06 -5.04
CA VAL A 110 27.75 -5.50 -5.29
C VAL A 110 26.71 -5.86 -6.33
N ARG A 111 27.14 -6.38 -7.48
CA ARG A 111 26.25 -6.62 -8.61
C ARG A 111 26.49 -7.98 -9.24
N SER A 112 25.42 -8.60 -9.71
CA SER A 112 25.55 -9.75 -10.60
C SER A 112 26.05 -9.32 -11.98
N THR A 113 26.85 -10.18 -12.61
CA THR A 113 27.31 -10.02 -14.00
C THR A 113 26.96 -11.25 -14.84
N GLY A 114 26.74 -11.05 -16.13
CA GLY A 114 26.28 -12.10 -17.04
C GLY A 114 24.75 -12.25 -17.08
N ALA A 115 24.26 -13.34 -17.69
CA ALA A 115 22.84 -13.62 -17.78
C ALA A 115 22.32 -14.32 -16.51
N GLY A 116 21.25 -13.80 -15.92
CA GLY A 116 20.64 -14.32 -14.69
C GLY A 116 21.09 -13.57 -13.43
N SER A 117 20.73 -14.12 -12.26
CA SER A 117 21.12 -13.58 -10.95
C SER A 117 22.17 -14.47 -10.29
N ALA A 118 23.20 -13.85 -9.73
CA ALA A 118 24.14 -14.53 -8.86
C ALA A 118 23.46 -14.91 -7.54
N LYS A 119 23.63 -16.17 -7.12
CA LYS A 119 22.96 -16.72 -5.94
C LYS A 119 23.91 -16.79 -4.75
N ILE A 120 23.47 -16.24 -3.62
CA ILE A 120 24.16 -16.31 -2.34
C ILE A 120 23.23 -17.06 -1.38
N ASP A 121 23.72 -18.17 -0.83
CA ASP A 121 22.96 -19.06 0.02
C ASP A 121 23.54 -19.05 1.44
N GLY A 122 22.70 -18.73 2.43
CA GLY A 122 23.10 -18.66 3.85
C GLY A 122 23.18 -20.02 4.55
N ALA A 123 22.96 -21.13 3.82
CA ALA A 123 22.97 -22.52 4.30
C ALA A 123 22.04 -22.78 5.50
N GLY A 124 21.04 -21.93 5.72
CA GLY A 124 20.14 -21.97 6.86
C GLY A 124 20.78 -21.58 8.20
N ALA A 125 21.97 -20.99 8.20
CA ALA A 125 22.78 -20.82 9.41
C ALA A 125 23.13 -19.37 9.73
N ILE A 126 23.30 -18.49 8.73
CA ILE A 126 23.75 -17.12 8.96
C ILE A 126 22.94 -16.08 8.17
N PRO A 127 22.87 -14.82 8.64
CA PRO A 127 22.59 -13.69 7.78
C PRO A 127 23.67 -13.54 6.73
N GLN A 128 23.30 -13.14 5.52
CA GLN A 128 24.23 -13.20 4.39
C GLN A 128 25.02 -11.91 4.26
N LEU A 129 24.31 -10.78 4.18
CA LEU A 129 24.89 -9.47 3.92
C LEU A 129 24.42 -8.46 4.96
N ALA A 130 25.36 -7.68 5.49
CA ALA A 130 25.07 -6.57 6.37
C ALA A 130 25.69 -5.27 5.85
N ASN A 131 24.88 -4.24 5.66
CA ASN A 131 25.38 -2.88 5.44
C ASN A 131 25.59 -2.19 6.79
N ALA A 132 26.84 -1.87 7.11
CA ALA A 132 27.24 -1.07 8.26
C ALA A 132 27.87 0.28 7.84
N SER A 133 27.80 0.61 6.54
CA SER A 133 28.52 1.75 5.99
C SER A 133 27.87 3.09 6.30
N THR A 134 28.69 4.11 6.55
CA THR A 134 28.25 5.50 6.65
C THR A 134 28.03 6.16 5.29
N THR A 135 28.44 5.50 4.20
CA THR A 135 28.18 5.90 2.81
C THR A 135 27.23 4.90 2.13
N PRO A 136 26.54 5.27 1.04
CA PRO A 136 25.53 4.39 0.43
C PRO A 136 26.10 3.09 -0.13
N VAL A 137 25.38 2.00 0.07
CA VAL A 137 25.66 0.68 -0.52
C VAL A 137 24.56 0.33 -1.53
N THR A 138 24.94 -0.28 -2.66
CA THR A 138 24.01 -0.76 -3.67
C THR A 138 24.20 -2.25 -3.93
N LEU A 139 23.10 -3.01 -3.90
CA LEU A 139 23.03 -4.40 -4.32
C LEU A 139 22.22 -4.50 -5.62
N SER A 140 22.66 -5.28 -6.60
CA SER A 140 21.99 -5.33 -7.91
C SER A 140 21.98 -6.73 -8.53
N GLY A 141 20.79 -7.22 -8.91
CA GLY A 141 20.62 -8.49 -9.64
C GLY A 141 21.04 -9.74 -8.86
N LEU A 142 21.01 -9.70 -7.53
CA LEU A 142 21.40 -10.82 -6.67
C LEU A 142 20.18 -11.61 -6.21
N THR A 143 20.36 -12.91 -5.95
CA THR A 143 19.40 -13.73 -5.22
C THR A 143 20.02 -14.15 -3.88
N LEU A 144 19.44 -13.67 -2.78
CA LEU A 144 19.82 -13.99 -1.40
C LEU A 144 18.85 -15.03 -0.86
N GLN A 145 19.30 -16.25 -0.56
CA GLN A 145 18.41 -17.36 -0.22
C GLN A 145 18.81 -18.16 1.02
N ASN A 146 17.83 -18.70 1.75
CA ASN A 146 18.05 -19.64 2.87
C ASN A 146 18.92 -19.06 3.99
N GLY A 147 18.73 -17.79 4.35
CA GLY A 147 19.34 -17.18 5.54
C GLY A 147 18.70 -17.65 6.85
N SER A 148 19.39 -17.39 7.96
CA SER A 148 18.85 -17.54 9.31
C SER A 148 19.15 -16.26 10.10
N GLY A 149 18.13 -15.70 10.76
CA GLY A 149 18.24 -14.40 11.40
C GLY A 149 18.24 -13.25 10.40
N GLY A 150 17.52 -13.38 9.28
CA GLY A 150 17.41 -12.39 8.19
C GLY A 150 18.49 -12.56 7.12
N ASN A 151 18.16 -12.42 5.84
CA ASN A 151 19.17 -12.48 4.77
C ASN A 151 19.97 -11.18 4.67
N LEU A 152 19.32 -10.05 4.95
CA LEU A 152 19.85 -8.73 4.69
C LEU A 152 19.60 -7.79 5.86
N ILE A 153 20.67 -7.16 6.33
CA ILE A 153 20.63 -6.23 7.46
C ILE A 153 21.19 -4.87 7.01
N ASN A 154 20.48 -3.79 7.30
CA ASN A 154 20.94 -2.42 7.05
C ASN A 154 20.97 -1.61 8.34
N SER A 155 22.15 -1.54 8.96
CA SER A 155 22.47 -0.65 10.08
C SER A 155 23.27 0.58 9.68
N GLY A 156 23.73 0.62 8.43
CA GLY A 156 24.41 1.76 7.81
C GLY A 156 23.45 2.89 7.43
N ARG A 157 24.00 3.92 6.78
CA ARG A 157 23.27 5.13 6.35
C ARG A 157 22.16 4.80 5.36
N GLN A 158 22.50 4.10 4.28
CA GLN A 158 21.57 3.81 3.18
C GLN A 158 21.95 2.52 2.45
N LEU A 159 20.94 1.70 2.15
CA LEU A 159 21.02 0.53 1.31
C LEU A 159 20.06 0.66 0.12
N THR A 160 20.57 0.38 -1.08
CA THR A 160 19.77 0.36 -2.31
C THR A 160 19.73 -1.05 -2.90
N LEU A 161 18.54 -1.56 -3.21
CA LEU A 161 18.31 -2.87 -3.82
C LEU A 161 17.74 -2.69 -5.22
N ASN A 162 18.44 -3.14 -6.26
CA ASN A 162 17.96 -3.06 -7.64
C ASN A 162 17.78 -4.47 -8.22
N GLY A 163 16.53 -4.91 -8.40
CA GLY A 163 16.24 -6.24 -8.93
C GLY A 163 16.83 -7.37 -8.07
N VAL A 164 16.84 -7.20 -6.74
CA VAL A 164 17.34 -8.22 -5.81
C VAL A 164 16.19 -9.13 -5.40
N THR A 165 16.43 -10.44 -5.32
CA THR A 165 15.48 -11.40 -4.74
C THR A 165 15.97 -11.84 -3.37
N VAL A 166 15.11 -11.78 -2.34
CA VAL A 166 15.37 -12.27 -0.99
C VAL A 166 14.34 -13.35 -0.66
N THR A 167 14.79 -14.57 -0.36
CA THR A 167 13.88 -15.72 -0.21
C THR A 167 14.33 -16.79 0.77
N GLY A 168 13.38 -17.59 1.26
CA GLY A 168 13.68 -18.80 2.04
C GLY A 168 14.31 -18.52 3.40
N ASN A 169 14.22 -17.29 3.92
CA ASN A 169 14.68 -16.99 5.28
C ASN A 169 13.88 -17.80 6.29
N ARG A 170 14.56 -18.38 7.29
CA ARG A 170 13.90 -19.24 8.27
C ARG A 170 13.51 -18.56 9.59
N LEU A 171 14.27 -17.54 10.01
CA LEU A 171 14.12 -16.88 11.31
C LEU A 171 14.32 -15.37 11.16
N ASN A 172 13.52 -14.58 11.88
CA ASN A 172 13.38 -13.13 11.78
C ASN A 172 12.95 -12.63 10.38
N TYR A 173 12.72 -11.32 10.26
CA TYR A 173 12.42 -10.71 8.96
C TYR A 173 13.57 -10.90 7.97
N ALA A 174 13.22 -11.21 6.72
CA ALA A 174 14.19 -11.44 5.65
C ALA A 174 15.07 -10.21 5.35
N VAL A 175 14.48 -9.02 5.48
CA VAL A 175 15.18 -7.73 5.39
C VAL A 175 14.92 -6.92 6.66
N SER A 176 15.96 -6.56 7.39
CA SER A 176 15.88 -5.66 8.55
C SER A 176 16.65 -4.37 8.24
N SER A 177 16.00 -3.20 8.31
CA SER A 177 16.64 -1.91 8.01
C SER A 177 16.32 -0.86 9.06
N VAL A 178 17.35 -0.36 9.74
CA VAL A 178 17.27 0.83 10.59
C VAL A 178 17.82 2.09 9.91
N GLY A 179 18.60 1.91 8.84
CA GLY A 179 18.99 2.97 7.91
C GLY A 179 17.94 3.22 6.82
N VAL A 180 18.25 4.14 5.92
CA VAL A 180 17.44 4.38 4.72
C VAL A 180 17.47 3.16 3.82
N LEU A 181 16.29 2.70 3.36
CA LEU A 181 16.17 1.60 2.41
C LEU A 181 15.48 2.07 1.14
N ILE A 182 16.12 1.85 0.00
CA ILE A 182 15.53 2.08 -1.32
C ILE A 182 15.51 0.75 -2.06
N SER A 183 14.35 0.34 -2.56
CA SER A 183 14.22 -0.88 -3.35
C SER A 183 13.55 -0.58 -4.70
N ASN A 184 14.13 -1.05 -5.80
CA ASN A 184 13.66 -0.85 -7.16
C ASN A 184 13.52 -2.20 -7.85
N GLY A 185 12.28 -2.63 -8.11
CA GLY A 185 12.01 -3.89 -8.81
C GLY A 185 12.51 -5.15 -8.08
N SER A 186 12.76 -5.07 -6.77
CA SER A 186 13.21 -6.22 -5.97
C SER A 186 12.03 -7.08 -5.51
N THR A 187 12.31 -8.29 -5.05
CA THR A 187 11.32 -9.24 -4.54
C THR A 187 11.76 -9.80 -3.19
N VAL A 188 10.89 -9.77 -2.19
CA VAL A 188 11.08 -10.41 -0.88
C VAL A 188 9.98 -11.45 -0.71
N THR A 189 10.32 -12.74 -0.82
CA THR A 189 9.30 -13.79 -0.93
C THR A 189 9.60 -15.10 -0.23
N GLY A 190 8.56 -15.84 0.17
CA GLY A 190 8.72 -17.22 0.66
C GLY A 190 9.58 -17.32 1.92
N ASN A 191 9.51 -16.31 2.79
CA ASN A 191 10.24 -16.28 4.04
C ASN A 191 9.34 -16.76 5.18
N LEU A 192 9.86 -17.61 6.06
CA LEU A 192 9.09 -18.23 7.12
C LEU A 192 8.79 -17.30 8.29
N ASP A 193 9.48 -16.17 8.43
CA ASP A 193 9.39 -15.34 9.64
C ASP A 193 9.35 -13.84 9.31
N GLY A 194 8.48 -13.48 8.36
CA GLY A 194 8.25 -12.11 7.92
C GLY A 194 9.10 -11.67 6.73
N GLY A 195 8.60 -10.66 6.01
CA GLY A 195 9.27 -10.11 4.83
C GLY A 195 10.29 -9.03 5.20
N MET A 196 9.79 -7.86 5.62
CA MET A 196 10.60 -6.68 5.85
C MET A 196 10.26 -6.01 7.19
N LEU A 197 11.29 -5.72 7.99
CA LEU A 197 11.21 -4.85 9.16
C LEU A 197 11.99 -3.58 8.89
N VAL A 198 11.29 -2.45 8.83
CA VAL A 198 11.88 -1.15 8.51
C VAL A 198 11.61 -0.14 9.61
N ALA A 199 12.70 0.42 10.13
CA ALA A 199 12.69 1.49 11.14
C ALA A 199 13.37 2.77 10.64
N GLY A 200 14.06 2.72 9.50
CA GLY A 200 14.52 3.89 8.77
C GLY A 200 13.62 4.21 7.57
N ALA A 201 13.72 5.44 7.05
CA ALA A 201 12.89 5.89 5.93
C ALA A 201 13.05 4.94 4.73
N THR A 202 11.93 4.42 4.24
CA THR A 202 11.93 3.35 3.25
C THR A 202 11.10 3.72 2.03
N THR A 203 11.66 3.50 0.84
CA THR A 203 10.97 3.67 -0.45
C THR A 203 11.05 2.39 -1.26
N LEU A 204 9.91 1.80 -1.57
CA LEU A 204 9.79 0.59 -2.37
C LEU A 204 9.13 0.93 -3.71
N ASN A 205 9.92 0.97 -4.78
CA ASN A 205 9.48 1.21 -6.15
C ASN A 205 9.32 -0.12 -6.87
N SER A 206 8.10 -0.43 -7.31
CA SER A 206 7.74 -1.68 -8.02
C SER A 206 8.27 -2.95 -7.35
N THR A 207 8.35 -2.94 -6.02
CA THR A 207 8.87 -4.05 -5.22
C THR A 207 7.75 -5.00 -4.86
N SER A 208 8.04 -6.30 -4.89
CA SER A 208 7.10 -7.35 -4.49
C SER A 208 7.48 -7.93 -3.13
N VAL A 209 6.56 -7.89 -2.16
CA VAL A 209 6.74 -8.51 -0.84
C VAL A 209 5.64 -9.54 -0.67
N THR A 210 5.97 -10.83 -0.87
CA THR A 210 4.92 -11.84 -1.05
C THR A 210 5.17 -13.16 -0.34
N HIS A 211 4.13 -13.93 -0.02
CA HIS A 211 4.28 -15.30 0.51
C HIS A 211 5.18 -15.39 1.76
N ASN A 212 5.21 -14.33 2.58
CA ASN A 212 5.95 -14.34 3.84
C ASN A 212 5.01 -14.79 4.97
N LEU A 213 5.49 -15.67 5.83
CA LEU A 213 4.69 -16.34 6.86
C LEU A 213 5.11 -15.92 8.27
N ASN A 214 4.26 -16.27 9.23
CA ASN A 214 4.39 -16.09 10.70
C ASN A 214 4.48 -14.64 11.20
N HIS A 215 5.06 -13.74 10.41
CA HIS A 215 5.06 -12.30 10.60
C HIS A 215 4.59 -11.60 9.32
N ARG A 216 4.37 -10.29 9.44
CA ARG A 216 3.83 -9.42 8.40
C ARG A 216 4.72 -9.42 7.15
N GLY A 217 4.11 -9.07 6.01
CA GLY A 217 4.87 -8.72 4.83
C GLY A 217 5.85 -7.58 5.12
N ILE A 218 5.33 -6.46 5.63
CA ILE A 218 6.12 -5.28 6.00
C ILE A 218 5.69 -4.75 7.36
N PHE A 219 6.64 -4.59 8.28
CA PHE A 219 6.46 -3.83 9.51
C PHE A 219 7.25 -2.52 9.43
N SER A 220 6.54 -1.39 9.46
CA SER A 220 7.12 -0.04 9.51
C SER A 220 6.99 0.54 10.91
N ALA A 221 8.11 0.63 11.61
CA ALA A 221 8.17 1.07 13.01
C ALA A 221 8.10 2.61 13.11
N ASP A 222 9.23 3.30 13.05
CA ASP A 222 9.31 4.69 13.49
C ASP A 222 9.59 5.70 12.37
N ALA A 223 9.63 5.25 11.11
CA ALA A 223 9.95 6.10 9.96
C ALA A 223 8.91 5.98 8.84
N PRO A 224 8.87 6.95 7.90
CA PRO A 224 7.96 6.90 6.76
C PRO A 224 8.25 5.70 5.84
N LEU A 225 7.18 5.00 5.46
CA LEU A 225 7.17 3.98 4.42
C LEU A 225 6.46 4.51 3.18
N THR A 226 7.16 4.52 2.05
CA THR A 226 6.62 4.88 0.73
C THR A 226 6.61 3.67 -0.19
N LEU A 227 5.46 3.35 -0.75
CA LEU A 227 5.23 2.28 -1.71
C LEU A 227 4.78 2.89 -3.05
N ASN A 228 5.55 2.68 -4.10
CA ASN A 228 5.28 3.22 -5.43
C ASN A 228 5.11 2.06 -6.41
N GLY A 229 3.87 1.65 -6.65
CA GLY A 229 3.55 0.44 -7.39
C GLY A 229 3.91 -0.83 -6.62
N GLY A 230 4.12 -1.94 -7.34
CA GLY A 230 4.49 -3.22 -6.75
C GLY A 230 3.32 -3.94 -6.07
N SER A 231 3.64 -4.99 -5.32
CA SER A 231 2.66 -5.86 -4.67
C SER A 231 3.09 -6.24 -3.27
N VAL A 232 2.17 -6.16 -2.31
CA VAL A 232 2.27 -6.81 -1.00
C VAL A 232 1.18 -7.86 -0.97
N SER A 233 1.52 -9.13 -1.18
CA SER A 233 0.48 -10.16 -1.35
C SER A 233 0.79 -11.51 -0.75
N ASP A 234 -0.25 -12.27 -0.42
CA ASP A 234 -0.11 -13.65 0.05
C ASP A 234 0.73 -13.76 1.34
N ASN A 235 0.83 -12.68 2.13
CA ASN A 235 1.55 -12.68 3.41
C ASN A 235 0.61 -13.10 4.53
N VAL A 236 1.13 -13.85 5.50
CA VAL A 236 0.34 -14.41 6.61
C VAL A 236 0.99 -14.04 7.94
N GLU A 237 0.25 -13.28 8.72
CA GLU A 237 0.59 -12.92 10.09
C GLU A 237 -0.22 -13.79 11.06
N SER A 238 0.48 -14.48 11.95
CA SER A 238 -0.12 -15.49 12.83
C SER A 238 -0.41 -14.98 14.26
N ASN A 239 0.15 -13.86 14.70
CA ASN A 239 0.20 -13.45 16.13
C ASN A 239 -0.11 -11.97 16.41
N GLY A 240 -0.74 -11.24 15.50
CA GLY A 240 -0.83 -9.78 15.51
C GLY A 240 -1.67 -9.23 14.33
N GLY A 241 -1.58 -7.92 14.06
CA GLY A 241 -2.36 -7.27 12.98
C GLY A 241 -1.52 -6.77 11.79
N GLY A 242 -2.13 -6.52 10.63
CA GLY A 242 -1.46 -5.93 9.46
C GLY A 242 -0.77 -6.94 8.54
N GLY A 243 -1.47 -8.01 8.15
CA GLY A 243 -0.90 -9.18 7.45
C GLY A 243 0.02 -8.84 6.29
N GLY A 244 -0.42 -7.89 5.44
CA GLY A 244 0.42 -7.27 4.43
C GLY A 244 1.37 -6.24 5.04
N VAL A 245 0.80 -5.14 5.56
CA VAL A 245 1.56 -4.02 6.14
C VAL A 245 1.02 -3.63 7.50
N ALA A 246 1.90 -3.44 8.48
CA ALA A 246 1.60 -2.64 9.67
C ALA A 246 2.47 -1.38 9.66
N SER A 247 1.83 -0.21 9.67
CA SER A 247 2.51 1.09 9.71
C SER A 247 2.19 1.82 11.00
N MET A 248 3.23 2.01 11.82
CA MET A 248 3.13 2.68 13.12
C MET A 248 3.41 4.18 13.03
N ASN A 249 3.99 4.63 11.92
CA ASN A 249 4.19 6.04 11.57
C ASN A 249 3.44 6.36 10.25
N GLN A 250 4.09 7.00 9.30
CA GLN A 250 3.49 7.42 8.04
C GLN A 250 3.58 6.34 6.96
N LEU A 251 2.44 6.02 6.34
CA LEU A 251 2.35 5.20 5.13
C LEU A 251 1.92 6.06 3.94
N THR A 252 2.67 6.00 2.84
CA THR A 252 2.22 6.51 1.54
C THR A 252 2.28 5.37 0.53
N ALA A 253 1.16 5.06 -0.12
CA ALA A 253 1.11 4.03 -1.15
C ALA A 253 0.41 4.58 -2.41
N THR A 254 1.10 4.52 -3.55
CA THR A 254 0.56 4.97 -4.84
C THR A 254 0.63 3.84 -5.84
N GLY A 255 -0.51 3.40 -6.38
CA GLY A 255 -0.55 2.34 -7.40
C GLY A 255 -0.14 0.94 -6.89
N THR A 256 -0.02 0.75 -5.58
CA THR A 256 0.38 -0.52 -4.97
C THR A 256 -0.81 -1.46 -4.80
N THR A 257 -0.57 -2.76 -5.05
CA THR A 257 -1.55 -3.81 -4.78
C THR A 257 -1.28 -4.46 -3.42
N PHE A 258 -2.31 -4.58 -2.59
CA PHE A 258 -2.33 -5.32 -1.33
C PHE A 258 -3.34 -6.47 -1.49
N ALA A 259 -2.88 -7.70 -1.72
CA ALA A 259 -3.78 -8.78 -2.09
C ALA A 259 -3.59 -10.08 -1.32
N ARG A 260 -4.69 -10.76 -0.94
CA ARG A 260 -4.64 -12.09 -0.31
C ARG A 260 -3.74 -12.17 0.92
N ASN A 261 -3.58 -11.06 1.63
CA ASN A 261 -2.86 -11.07 2.89
C ASN A 261 -3.81 -11.49 4.01
N SER A 262 -3.29 -12.20 5.01
CA SER A 262 -4.07 -12.74 6.12
C SER A 262 -3.47 -12.31 7.45
N SER A 263 -4.35 -11.99 8.40
CA SER A 263 -4.00 -11.62 9.77
C SER A 263 -4.86 -12.40 10.77
N SER A 264 -4.24 -12.92 11.83
CA SER A 264 -4.97 -13.60 12.91
C SER A 264 -5.65 -12.64 13.89
N LEU A 265 -5.35 -11.33 13.81
CA LEU A 265 -6.09 -10.28 14.51
C LEU A 265 -6.78 -9.38 13.48
N VAL A 266 -6.27 -8.16 13.30
CA VAL A 266 -6.90 -7.09 12.52
C VAL A 266 -6.08 -6.71 11.30
N GLY A 267 -6.67 -6.02 10.32
CA GLY A 267 -5.94 -5.46 9.19
C GLY A 267 -5.30 -6.54 8.33
N GLY A 268 -6.10 -7.37 7.65
CA GLY A 268 -5.57 -8.45 6.79
C GLY A 268 -4.59 -7.90 5.76
N GLY A 269 -5.00 -6.83 5.06
CA GLY A 269 -4.15 -6.08 4.16
C GLY A 269 -3.24 -5.09 4.90
N ILE A 270 -3.84 -4.10 5.55
CA ILE A 270 -3.11 -2.95 6.11
C ILE A 270 -3.62 -2.63 7.52
N LEU A 271 -2.71 -2.45 8.46
CA LEU A 271 -2.95 -1.82 9.77
C LEU A 271 -2.25 -0.46 9.82
N VAL A 272 -3.01 0.59 10.13
CA VAL A 272 -2.56 1.98 10.22
C VAL A 272 -2.77 2.50 11.63
N ILE A 273 -1.70 2.97 12.26
CA ILE A 273 -1.72 3.57 13.61
C ILE A 273 -1.24 5.04 13.57
N GLY A 274 -0.50 5.42 12.52
CA GLY A 274 -0.20 6.82 12.18
C GLY A 274 -1.04 7.35 11.00
N PRO A 275 -0.56 8.36 10.27
CA PRO A 275 -1.22 8.84 9.06
C PRO A 275 -0.93 7.94 7.85
N ALA A 276 -1.95 7.64 7.05
CA ALA A 276 -1.83 6.92 5.79
C ALA A 276 -2.42 7.71 4.61
N THR A 277 -1.77 7.61 3.45
CA THR A 277 -2.29 8.09 2.17
C THR A 277 -2.18 6.97 1.14
N LEU A 278 -3.32 6.50 0.64
CA LEU A 278 -3.42 5.44 -0.36
C LEU A 278 -4.09 6.00 -1.61
N THR A 279 -3.37 6.04 -2.73
CA THR A 279 -3.85 6.59 -3.99
C THR A 279 -3.75 5.54 -5.09
N THR A 280 -4.82 5.37 -5.86
CA THR A 280 -4.89 4.34 -6.92
C THR A 280 -4.46 2.96 -6.45
N ALA A 281 -4.72 2.64 -5.18
CA ALA A 281 -4.34 1.38 -4.56
C ALA A 281 -5.40 0.30 -4.84
N LYS A 282 -4.96 -0.95 -4.85
CA LYS A 282 -5.84 -2.12 -4.97
C LYS A 282 -5.71 -2.96 -3.70
N ILE A 283 -6.72 -2.95 -2.83
CA ILE A 283 -6.75 -3.73 -1.58
C ILE A 283 -7.77 -4.85 -1.73
N VAL A 284 -7.32 -6.06 -2.07
CA VAL A 284 -8.20 -7.10 -2.62
C VAL A 284 -8.01 -8.47 -1.98
N ASP A 285 -9.12 -9.12 -1.66
CA ASP A 285 -9.16 -10.49 -1.14
C ASP A 285 -8.33 -10.68 0.14
N ASN A 286 -8.16 -9.64 0.96
CA ASN A 286 -7.44 -9.75 2.23
C ASN A 286 -8.38 -10.24 3.33
N THR A 287 -7.84 -10.98 4.29
CA THR A 287 -8.62 -11.64 5.34
C THR A 287 -8.08 -11.29 6.73
N ALA A 288 -8.98 -10.98 7.66
CA ALA A 288 -8.64 -10.81 9.07
C ALA A 288 -9.57 -11.64 9.94
N VAL A 289 -9.07 -12.26 11.01
CA VAL A 289 -9.95 -12.98 11.93
C VAL A 289 -10.82 -11.98 12.71
N ASP A 290 -10.22 -11.00 13.37
CA ASP A 290 -10.95 -10.10 14.28
C ASP A 290 -11.65 -8.95 13.56
N GLY A 291 -11.06 -8.29 12.56
CA GLY A 291 -11.74 -7.17 11.88
C GLY A 291 -10.86 -6.43 10.88
N GLY A 292 -11.47 -5.71 9.94
CA GLY A 292 -10.71 -5.00 8.91
C GLY A 292 -9.91 -5.93 8.01
N GLY A 293 -10.60 -6.78 7.26
CA GLY A 293 -9.98 -7.65 6.26
C GLY A 293 -9.05 -6.86 5.33
N GLY A 294 -9.53 -5.74 4.80
CA GLY A 294 -8.75 -4.83 3.96
C GLY A 294 -7.84 -3.91 4.77
N VAL A 295 -8.43 -2.87 5.37
CA VAL A 295 -7.69 -1.81 6.08
C VAL A 295 -8.24 -1.62 7.50
N VAL A 296 -7.36 -1.42 8.46
CA VAL A 296 -7.71 -0.91 9.80
C VAL A 296 -7.00 0.39 10.08
N ILE A 297 -7.75 1.35 10.60
CA ILE A 297 -7.27 2.62 11.13
C ILE A 297 -7.54 2.60 12.64
N ASP A 298 -6.48 2.38 13.42
CA ASP A 298 -6.57 2.24 14.88
C ASP A 298 -6.06 3.50 15.58
N GLY A 299 -7.00 4.35 15.95
CA GLY A 299 -6.78 5.58 16.70
C GLY A 299 -6.85 5.45 18.22
N THR A 300 -6.87 4.22 18.77
CA THR A 300 -7.10 4.00 20.21
C THR A 300 -5.92 4.41 21.08
N SER A 301 -4.68 4.28 20.57
CA SER A 301 -3.45 4.64 21.30
C SER A 301 -2.77 5.91 20.78
N ALA A 302 -3.10 6.36 19.58
CA ALA A 302 -2.50 7.52 18.91
C ALA A 302 -3.47 8.09 17.88
N PRO A 303 -3.34 9.35 17.43
CA PRO A 303 -4.19 9.86 16.35
C PRO A 303 -3.86 9.16 15.04
N ALA A 304 -4.71 8.22 14.63
CA ALA A 304 -4.60 7.53 13.35
C ALA A 304 -5.56 8.14 12.31
N SER A 305 -5.08 8.23 11.08
CA SER A 305 -5.91 8.72 9.97
C SER A 305 -5.54 8.04 8.66
N ALA A 306 -6.50 7.87 7.77
CA ALA A 306 -6.21 7.50 6.39
C ALA A 306 -6.99 8.36 5.40
N THR A 307 -6.29 8.78 4.34
CA THR A 307 -6.88 9.29 3.11
C THR A 307 -6.73 8.22 2.04
N ILE A 308 -7.85 7.76 1.48
CA ILE A 308 -7.89 6.74 0.43
C ILE A 308 -8.58 7.36 -0.79
N ALA A 309 -7.87 7.47 -1.90
CA ALA A 309 -8.33 8.15 -3.10
C ALA A 309 -8.21 7.27 -4.33
N ALA A 310 -9.21 7.34 -5.21
CA ALA A 310 -9.20 6.68 -6.52
C ALA A 310 -8.85 5.16 -6.44
N SER A 311 -9.24 4.49 -5.35
CA SER A 311 -8.74 3.16 -5.00
C SER A 311 -9.86 2.11 -5.03
N THR A 312 -9.48 0.84 -5.24
CA THR A 312 -10.41 -0.30 -5.23
C THR A 312 -10.17 -1.16 -4.00
N LEU A 313 -11.22 -1.39 -3.22
CA LEU A 313 -11.23 -2.29 -2.06
C LEU A 313 -12.27 -3.38 -2.31
N SER A 314 -11.83 -4.60 -2.65
CA SER A 314 -12.77 -5.63 -3.10
C SER A 314 -12.52 -7.01 -2.52
N GLY A 315 -13.59 -7.75 -2.21
CA GLY A 315 -13.49 -9.14 -1.77
C GLY A 315 -12.77 -9.34 -0.42
N ASN A 316 -12.54 -8.26 0.34
CA ASN A 316 -11.89 -8.39 1.64
C ASN A 316 -12.89 -8.98 2.66
N SER A 317 -12.38 -9.79 3.58
CA SER A 317 -13.22 -10.53 4.53
C SER A 317 -12.73 -10.43 5.96
N SER A 318 -13.65 -10.45 6.92
CA SER A 318 -13.30 -10.62 8.32
C SER A 318 -14.35 -11.37 9.12
N LEU A 319 -13.99 -11.99 10.25
CA LEU A 319 -15.05 -12.49 11.13
C LEU A 319 -15.70 -11.35 11.89
N GLY A 320 -14.97 -10.39 12.43
CA GLY A 320 -15.58 -9.21 13.06
C GLY A 320 -15.76 -8.03 12.13
N ASP A 321 -15.89 -6.84 12.70
CA ASP A 321 -16.44 -5.66 12.03
C ASP A 321 -15.52 -5.10 10.93
N GLY A 322 -16.11 -4.45 9.92
CA GLY A 322 -15.38 -3.60 8.96
C GLY A 322 -14.57 -4.34 7.90
N ALA A 323 -15.11 -5.38 7.25
CA ALA A 323 -14.30 -6.25 6.36
C ALA A 323 -13.52 -5.50 5.26
N GLY A 324 -14.12 -4.47 4.64
CA GLY A 324 -13.39 -3.56 3.78
C GLY A 324 -12.46 -2.64 4.58
N ILE A 325 -13.07 -1.79 5.41
CA ILE A 325 -12.36 -0.82 6.25
C ILE A 325 -12.94 -0.81 7.68
N GLY A 326 -12.09 -1.05 8.67
CA GLY A 326 -12.39 -0.80 10.09
C GLY A 326 -11.74 0.50 10.56
N VAL A 327 -12.51 1.41 11.17
CA VAL A 327 -12.02 2.66 11.75
C VAL A 327 -12.41 2.71 13.22
N VAL A 328 -11.43 2.83 14.11
CA VAL A 328 -11.66 2.85 15.56
C VAL A 328 -10.95 4.07 16.16
N SER A 329 -11.68 4.99 16.80
CA SER A 329 -11.09 6.23 17.35
C SER A 329 -10.29 7.06 16.33
N GLY A 330 -10.48 6.81 15.02
CA GLY A 330 -9.65 7.32 13.94
C GLY A 330 -10.39 8.27 13.02
N THR A 331 -9.72 8.67 11.94
CA THR A 331 -10.32 9.47 10.86
C THR A 331 -10.11 8.81 9.50
N LEU A 332 -11.19 8.67 8.73
CA LEU A 332 -11.15 8.20 7.34
C LEU A 332 -11.67 9.29 6.40
N THR A 333 -10.92 9.56 5.35
CA THR A 333 -11.40 10.26 4.16
C THR A 333 -11.28 9.32 2.98
N LEU A 334 -12.41 9.00 2.36
CA LEU A 334 -12.48 8.20 1.15
C LEU A 334 -12.96 9.10 0.01
N THR A 335 -12.33 9.00 -1.16
CA THR A 335 -12.74 9.80 -2.32
C THR A 335 -12.56 9.06 -3.63
N GLY A 336 -13.56 9.12 -4.51
CA GLY A 336 -13.45 8.57 -5.87
C GLY A 336 -13.18 7.06 -5.90
N SER A 337 -13.53 6.33 -4.84
CA SER A 337 -13.09 4.96 -4.59
C SER A 337 -14.25 3.97 -4.62
N THR A 338 -13.93 2.70 -4.87
CA THR A 338 -14.92 1.63 -4.97
C THR A 338 -14.68 0.58 -3.91
N LEU A 339 -15.69 0.34 -3.07
CA LEU A 339 -15.71 -0.73 -2.08
C LEU A 339 -16.74 -1.76 -2.52
N ASN A 340 -16.29 -2.93 -2.97
CA ASN A 340 -17.21 -3.94 -3.50
C ASN A 340 -16.99 -5.36 -3.00
N GLY A 341 -18.09 -6.04 -2.65
CA GLY A 341 -18.02 -7.46 -2.28
C GLY A 341 -17.22 -7.74 -1.00
N ASN A 342 -17.08 -6.76 -0.10
CA ASN A 342 -16.41 -6.99 1.18
C ASN A 342 -17.40 -7.59 2.19
N SER A 343 -16.97 -8.62 2.93
CA SER A 343 -17.89 -9.44 3.73
C SER A 343 -17.40 -9.69 5.14
N THR A 344 -18.27 -9.44 6.12
CA THR A 344 -18.07 -9.90 7.50
C THR A 344 -18.85 -11.20 7.74
N ASP A 345 -18.36 -12.09 8.60
CA ASP A 345 -19.10 -13.32 8.97
C ASP A 345 -19.86 -13.19 10.30
N GLN A 346 -19.27 -12.50 11.28
CA GLN A 346 -19.73 -12.35 12.67
C GLN A 346 -19.69 -10.90 13.20
N GLY A 347 -19.53 -9.91 12.31
CA GLY A 347 -19.53 -8.48 12.62
C GLY A 347 -20.38 -7.70 11.63
N GLY A 348 -20.54 -6.39 11.86
CA GLY A 348 -21.23 -5.47 10.96
C GLY A 348 -20.28 -4.59 10.14
N GLY A 349 -20.81 -3.76 9.27
CA GLY A 349 -20.00 -2.88 8.43
C GLY A 349 -19.24 -3.65 7.36
N GLY A 350 -19.93 -4.46 6.55
CA GLY A 350 -19.30 -5.27 5.48
C GLY A 350 -18.32 -4.47 4.63
N GLY A 351 -18.73 -3.26 4.23
CA GLY A 351 -17.86 -2.27 3.61
C GLY A 351 -17.01 -1.51 4.63
N ILE A 352 -17.66 -0.73 5.49
CA ILE A 352 -17.02 0.14 6.48
C ILE A 352 -17.64 -0.04 7.86
N ALA A 353 -16.82 -0.17 8.89
CA ALA A 353 -17.23 0.00 10.29
C ALA A 353 -16.52 1.22 10.90
N ALA A 354 -17.30 2.21 11.34
CA ALA A 354 -16.86 3.44 11.97
C ALA A 354 -17.22 3.44 13.46
N ILE A 355 -16.26 3.06 14.30
CA ILE A 355 -16.46 2.91 15.74
C ILE A 355 -15.80 4.10 16.43
N GLY A 356 -16.62 4.97 17.01
CA GLY A 356 -16.12 6.14 17.70
C GLY A 356 -15.18 6.95 16.83
N SER A 357 -15.54 7.16 15.57
CA SER A 357 -14.63 7.63 14.51
C SER A 357 -15.24 8.77 13.72
N THR A 358 -14.42 9.50 12.97
CA THR A 358 -14.88 10.51 12.01
C THR A 358 -14.64 9.98 10.60
N VAL A 359 -15.68 9.92 9.77
CA VAL A 359 -15.58 9.37 8.41
C VAL A 359 -16.23 10.30 7.39
N SER A 360 -15.52 10.56 6.29
CA SER A 360 -16.05 11.32 5.15
C SER A 360 -15.87 10.50 3.87
N LEU A 361 -16.96 10.31 3.13
CA LEU A 361 -16.97 9.70 1.79
C LEU A 361 -17.44 10.73 0.76
N VAL A 362 -16.75 10.79 -0.37
CA VAL A 362 -17.03 11.73 -1.45
C VAL A 362 -16.82 11.06 -2.81
N ASN A 363 -17.83 11.03 -3.68
CA ASN A 363 -17.73 10.36 -4.98
C ASN A 363 -17.36 8.87 -4.91
N ASP A 364 -17.83 8.18 -3.87
CA ASP A 364 -17.54 6.77 -3.66
C ASP A 364 -18.68 5.87 -4.11
N THR A 365 -18.35 4.65 -4.55
CA THR A 365 -19.32 3.60 -4.84
C THR A 365 -19.13 2.44 -3.87
N LEU A 366 -20.14 2.16 -3.04
CA LEU A 366 -20.16 1.03 -2.12
C LEU A 366 -21.21 0.02 -2.59
N THR A 367 -20.79 -1.17 -3.01
CA THR A 367 -21.73 -2.15 -3.58
C THR A 367 -21.45 -3.60 -3.26
N GLY A 368 -22.48 -4.41 -3.06
CA GLY A 368 -22.31 -5.85 -2.83
C GLY A 368 -21.61 -6.20 -1.51
N ASN A 369 -21.45 -5.25 -0.57
CA ASN A 369 -20.82 -5.52 0.71
C ASN A 369 -21.83 -6.19 1.67
N THR A 370 -21.37 -7.14 2.48
CA THR A 370 -22.26 -8.05 3.21
C THR A 370 -21.93 -8.18 4.70
N ALA A 371 -22.98 -8.15 5.53
CA ALA A 371 -22.93 -8.40 6.98
C ALA A 371 -24.12 -9.28 7.40
N PRO A 372 -24.15 -10.57 7.02
CA PRO A 372 -25.35 -11.41 7.01
C PRO A 372 -25.98 -11.64 8.39
N ARG A 373 -25.22 -11.43 9.47
CA ARG A 373 -25.67 -11.66 10.86
C ARG A 373 -25.81 -10.37 11.68
N PHE A 374 -25.41 -9.23 11.13
CA PHE A 374 -25.31 -7.96 11.85
C PHE A 374 -25.78 -6.80 10.98
N SER A 375 -25.60 -5.57 11.45
CA SER A 375 -26.10 -4.39 10.76
C SER A 375 -25.06 -3.73 9.85
N GLY A 376 -25.53 -2.96 8.86
CA GLY A 376 -24.65 -2.12 8.04
C GLY A 376 -23.86 -2.92 7.02
N GLY A 377 -24.51 -3.43 5.98
CA GLY A 377 -23.80 -4.17 4.92
C GLY A 377 -22.79 -3.28 4.21
N GLY A 378 -23.21 -2.05 3.87
CA GLY A 378 -22.33 -1.01 3.35
C GLY A 378 -21.55 -0.31 4.47
N ILE A 379 -22.24 0.40 5.36
CA ILE A 379 -21.64 1.20 6.44
C ILE A 379 -22.30 0.88 7.78
N LEU A 380 -21.50 0.66 8.81
CA LEU A 380 -21.92 0.64 10.21
C LEU A 380 -21.23 1.80 10.95
N GLN A 381 -21.98 2.58 11.71
CA GLN A 381 -21.47 3.59 12.64
C GLN A 381 -21.91 3.26 14.07
N GLU A 382 -20.97 3.24 15.01
CA GLU A 382 -21.21 2.93 16.41
C GLU A 382 -20.38 3.85 17.32
N GLY A 383 -20.83 4.07 18.56
CA GLY A 383 -20.06 4.82 19.56
C GLY A 383 -19.01 3.94 20.26
N LEU A 384 -17.98 4.53 20.88
CA LEU A 384 -16.95 3.78 21.63
C LEU A 384 -17.51 2.94 22.80
N GLY A 385 -18.69 3.30 23.31
CA GLY A 385 -19.41 2.58 24.37
C GLY A 385 -20.70 1.89 23.92
N GLY A 386 -20.93 1.79 22.61
CA GLY A 386 -22.05 1.03 22.03
C GLY A 386 -21.89 -0.48 22.24
N ALA A 387 -22.80 -1.29 21.66
CA ALA A 387 -22.76 -2.76 21.74
C ALA A 387 -21.34 -3.33 21.58
N PRO A 388 -20.99 -4.48 22.20
CA PRO A 388 -19.62 -4.99 22.18
C PRO A 388 -19.17 -5.18 20.74
N THR A 389 -18.32 -4.27 20.30
CA THR A 389 -17.67 -4.26 19.00
C THR A 389 -16.86 -5.55 18.86
N ARG A 390 -17.07 -6.25 17.75
CA ARG A 390 -16.59 -7.62 17.59
C ARG A 390 -15.28 -7.55 16.83
N GLY A 391 -14.20 -7.69 17.59
CA GLY A 391 -12.83 -7.83 17.09
C GLY A 391 -12.09 -6.53 16.78
N LEU A 392 -12.75 -5.43 16.42
CA LEU A 392 -12.07 -4.16 16.18
C LEU A 392 -11.59 -3.40 17.45
N THR A 393 -12.22 -3.60 18.62
CA THR A 393 -11.94 -2.83 19.85
C THR A 393 -11.33 -3.63 20.99
N ARG A 394 -10.88 -4.87 20.73
CA ARG A 394 -10.06 -5.61 21.69
C ARG A 394 -8.60 -5.44 21.29
N PRO A 395 -7.87 -4.41 21.78
CA PRO A 395 -6.45 -4.34 21.54
C PRO A 395 -5.84 -5.46 22.37
N ARG A 396 -5.64 -6.63 21.76
CA ARG A 396 -4.85 -7.69 22.41
C ARG A 396 -3.38 -7.28 22.53
N THR A 397 -2.95 -6.26 21.79
CA THR A 397 -1.57 -5.76 21.82
C THR A 397 -1.54 -4.23 21.73
N ASN A 398 -0.96 -3.59 22.74
CA ASN A 398 -0.60 -2.17 22.69
C ASN A 398 0.39 -1.94 21.53
N PRO A 399 0.10 -1.06 20.55
CA PRO A 399 0.99 -0.76 19.43
C PRO A 399 2.42 -0.41 19.84
N ALA A 400 2.59 0.35 20.93
CA ALA A 400 3.90 0.70 21.44
C ALA A 400 4.66 -0.53 21.99
N ALA A 401 3.95 -1.51 22.53
CA ALA A 401 4.54 -2.76 22.97
C ALA A 401 4.99 -3.64 21.79
N LEU A 402 4.23 -3.66 20.69
CA LEU A 402 4.62 -4.34 19.45
C LEU A 402 5.88 -3.71 18.84
N VAL A 403 5.91 -2.38 18.71
CA VAL A 403 7.10 -1.66 18.22
C VAL A 403 8.30 -1.93 19.12
N ALA A 404 8.12 -1.88 20.44
CA ALA A 404 9.18 -2.16 21.39
C ALA A 404 9.73 -3.58 21.24
N SER A 405 8.87 -4.60 21.10
CA SER A 405 9.32 -5.99 20.93
C SER A 405 10.08 -6.19 19.63
N GLU A 406 9.58 -5.63 18.53
CA GLU A 406 10.20 -5.79 17.21
C GLU A 406 11.55 -5.08 17.13
N LEU A 407 11.64 -3.84 17.63
CA LEU A 407 12.90 -3.11 17.69
C LEU A 407 13.90 -3.75 18.65
N GLN A 408 13.44 -4.39 19.73
CA GLN A 408 14.32 -5.15 20.63
C GLN A 408 14.90 -6.39 19.94
N SER A 409 14.10 -7.09 19.12
CA SER A 409 14.58 -8.19 18.28
C SER A 409 15.68 -7.71 17.31
N VAL A 410 15.50 -6.56 16.67
CA VAL A 410 16.51 -5.92 15.81
C VAL A 410 17.78 -5.58 16.58
N ARG A 411 17.67 -4.96 17.77
CA ARG A 411 18.85 -4.66 18.61
C ARG A 411 19.64 -5.93 18.94
N ALA A 412 18.94 -7.00 19.30
CA ALA A 412 19.57 -8.28 19.61
C ALA A 412 20.24 -8.90 18.38
N GLN A 413 19.62 -8.79 17.20
CA GLN A 413 20.19 -9.24 15.94
C GLN A 413 21.46 -8.45 15.58
N LEU A 414 21.42 -7.12 15.66
CA LEU A 414 22.57 -6.26 15.38
C LEU A 414 23.73 -6.50 16.35
N ALA A 415 23.43 -6.61 17.65
CA ALA A 415 24.44 -6.87 18.67
C ALA A 415 25.16 -8.22 18.47
N ARG A 416 24.43 -9.27 18.05
CA ARG A 416 25.02 -10.60 17.76
C ARG A 416 26.07 -10.57 16.65
N HIS A 417 25.92 -9.66 15.68
CA HIS A 417 26.83 -9.51 14.55
C HIS A 417 27.76 -8.30 14.68
N ASN A 418 27.94 -7.75 15.88
CA ASN A 418 28.77 -6.58 16.14
C ASN A 418 28.43 -5.36 15.25
N LEU A 419 27.16 -5.24 14.85
CA LEU A 419 26.68 -4.13 14.04
C LEU A 419 26.22 -2.95 14.93
N PRO A 420 26.27 -1.71 14.43
CA PRO A 420 25.85 -0.53 15.20
C PRO A 420 24.38 -0.63 15.66
N THR A 421 24.15 -0.56 16.97
CA THR A 421 22.81 -0.58 17.57
C THR A 421 22.26 0.80 17.91
N ALA A 422 23.11 1.83 17.92
CA ALA A 422 22.74 3.20 18.32
C ALA A 422 21.71 3.84 17.38
N ALA A 423 21.67 3.40 16.11
CA ALA A 423 20.71 3.88 15.12
C ALA A 423 19.32 3.23 15.26
N VAL A 424 19.15 2.21 16.12
CA VAL A 424 17.83 1.59 16.35
C VAL A 424 17.00 2.53 17.22
N PRO A 425 15.90 3.10 16.70
CA PRO A 425 15.10 4.06 17.44
C PRO A 425 14.53 3.43 18.70
N GLN A 426 14.44 4.19 19.80
CA GLN A 426 13.64 3.76 20.94
C GLN A 426 12.19 3.78 20.52
N ALA A 427 11.43 2.74 20.89
CA ALA A 427 9.99 2.72 20.65
C ALA A 427 9.40 3.96 21.31
N LEU A 428 9.01 4.93 20.50
CA LEU A 428 8.33 6.11 21.00
C LEU A 428 6.94 5.65 21.42
N GLN A 429 6.64 5.75 22.71
CA GLN A 429 5.25 5.75 23.15
C GLN A 429 4.60 6.95 22.45
N PRO A 430 3.52 6.76 21.67
CA PRO A 430 2.71 7.90 21.28
C PRO A 430 2.37 8.66 22.56
N ALA A 431 2.56 9.99 22.55
CA ALA A 431 2.18 10.80 23.70
C ALA A 431 0.74 10.44 24.08
N ALA A 432 0.49 10.07 25.34
CA ALA A 432 -0.82 9.69 25.81
C ALA A 432 -1.82 10.79 25.41
N VAL A 433 -2.68 10.49 24.46
CA VAL A 433 -3.67 11.46 23.99
C VAL A 433 -4.78 11.48 25.02
N ALA A 434 -5.20 12.68 25.41
CA ALA A 434 -6.42 12.83 26.21
C ALA A 434 -7.60 12.13 25.50
N PRO A 435 -8.54 11.51 26.23
CA PRO A 435 -9.69 10.85 25.63
C PRO A 435 -10.42 11.78 24.64
N LYS A 436 -10.83 11.19 23.52
CA LYS A 436 -11.38 11.83 22.33
C LYS A 436 -12.46 12.87 22.65
N ALA A 437 -12.20 14.14 22.32
CA ALA A 437 -13.17 15.24 22.27
C ALA A 437 -13.62 15.55 20.81
N ARG A 438 -13.61 14.55 19.92
CA ARG A 438 -13.97 14.70 18.51
C ARG A 438 -15.34 14.10 18.26
N PRO A 439 -16.18 14.70 17.41
CA PRO A 439 -17.48 14.15 17.11
C PRO A 439 -17.36 12.81 16.36
N ASP A 440 -18.20 11.85 16.75
CA ASP A 440 -18.34 10.53 16.14
C ASP A 440 -19.27 10.65 14.92
N ASP A 441 -18.81 11.39 13.90
CA ASP A 441 -19.64 11.77 12.76
C ASP A 441 -19.26 11.00 11.48
N VAL A 442 -20.27 10.59 10.73
CA VAL A 442 -20.12 10.12 9.36
C VAL A 442 -20.84 11.09 8.42
N ALA A 443 -20.15 11.52 7.37
CA ALA A 443 -20.71 12.36 6.32
C ALA A 443 -20.45 11.73 4.95
N ILE A 444 -21.50 11.63 4.13
CA ILE A 444 -21.40 11.14 2.76
C ILE A 444 -21.96 12.19 1.78
N ALA A 445 -21.21 12.45 0.72
CA ALA A 445 -21.58 13.41 -0.33
C ALA A 445 -21.33 12.84 -1.72
N SER A 446 -22.34 12.85 -2.60
CA SER A 446 -22.22 12.28 -3.95
C SER A 446 -21.76 10.82 -3.93
N VAL A 447 -22.33 10.00 -3.03
CA VAL A 447 -21.98 8.58 -2.87
C VAL A 447 -23.09 7.71 -3.44
N THR A 448 -22.74 6.56 -4.03
CA THR A 448 -23.69 5.53 -4.45
C THR A 448 -23.54 4.29 -3.56
N LEU A 449 -24.56 3.99 -2.75
CA LEU A 449 -24.66 2.76 -1.94
C LEU A 449 -25.74 1.84 -2.50
N SER A 450 -25.35 0.74 -3.15
CA SER A 450 -26.31 -0.17 -3.77
C SER A 450 -25.95 -1.65 -3.71
N GLY A 451 -26.94 -2.51 -3.50
CA GLY A 451 -26.74 -3.97 -3.47
C GLY A 451 -25.94 -4.48 -2.27
N ASN A 452 -25.76 -3.66 -1.22
CA ASN A 452 -25.18 -4.11 0.04
C ASN A 452 -26.24 -4.85 0.86
N SER A 453 -25.85 -5.84 1.66
CA SER A 453 -26.81 -6.66 2.41
C SER A 453 -26.40 -6.92 3.84
N ALA A 454 -27.39 -7.00 4.73
CA ALA A 454 -27.13 -7.23 6.15
C ALA A 454 -28.29 -7.94 6.84
N ALA A 455 -28.13 -8.25 8.14
CA ALA A 455 -29.27 -8.65 8.94
C ALA A 455 -30.26 -7.50 9.12
N SER A 456 -29.80 -6.25 9.30
CA SER A 456 -30.59 -5.02 9.36
C SER A 456 -29.80 -3.84 8.77
N GLY A 457 -30.44 -2.88 8.10
CA GLY A 457 -29.72 -1.74 7.50
C GLY A 457 -28.67 -2.21 6.50
N GLY A 458 -29.09 -2.93 5.46
CA GLY A 458 -28.24 -3.47 4.41
C GLY A 458 -27.32 -2.44 3.79
N GLY A 459 -27.81 -1.21 3.59
CA GLY A 459 -27.00 -0.08 3.15
C GLY A 459 -26.21 0.51 4.30
N ILE A 460 -26.92 1.11 5.26
CA ILE A 460 -26.34 1.90 6.35
C ILE A 460 -27.01 1.52 7.68
N ALA A 461 -26.20 1.36 8.71
CA ALA A 461 -26.65 1.29 10.10
C ALA A 461 -25.94 2.36 10.93
N ASN A 462 -26.73 3.27 11.50
CA ASN A 462 -26.25 4.31 12.40
C ASN A 462 -26.69 4.02 13.85
N GLY A 463 -25.72 3.93 14.74
CA GLY A 463 -25.91 3.74 16.16
C GLY A 463 -26.68 4.89 16.82
N PRO A 464 -27.32 4.64 17.97
CA PRO A 464 -28.18 5.62 18.63
C PRO A 464 -27.40 6.86 19.08
N GLY A 465 -27.96 8.05 18.81
CA GLY A 465 -27.40 9.33 19.25
C GLY A 465 -26.19 9.83 18.46
N LEU A 466 -25.82 9.15 17.37
CA LEU A 466 -24.69 9.50 16.52
C LEU A 466 -25.15 10.30 15.30
N ALA A 467 -24.30 11.23 14.83
CA ALA A 467 -24.61 12.02 13.65
C ALA A 467 -24.17 11.31 12.37
N PHE A 468 -25.11 11.11 11.46
CA PHE A 468 -24.86 10.63 10.11
C PHE A 468 -25.50 11.62 9.12
N THR A 469 -24.69 12.32 8.33
CA THR A 469 -25.15 13.34 7.37
C THR A 469 -25.05 12.83 5.93
N VAL A 470 -26.09 13.06 5.15
CA VAL A 470 -26.20 12.58 3.76
C VAL A 470 -26.56 13.74 2.83
N HIS A 471 -25.77 13.96 1.77
CA HIS A 471 -26.03 14.98 0.74
C HIS A 471 -25.82 14.39 -0.66
N GLY A 472 -26.69 14.73 -1.62
CA GLY A 472 -26.45 14.41 -3.03
C GLY A 472 -26.21 12.93 -3.31
N SER A 473 -26.70 12.00 -2.49
CA SER A 473 -26.28 10.59 -2.49
C SER A 473 -27.42 9.61 -2.79
N ILE A 474 -27.08 8.44 -3.30
CA ILE A 474 -28.01 7.35 -3.60
C ILE A 474 -27.86 6.23 -2.57
N VAL A 475 -28.96 5.82 -1.94
CA VAL A 475 -29.07 4.62 -1.10
C VAL A 475 -30.19 3.73 -1.64
N ALA A 476 -29.86 2.72 -2.43
CA ALA A 476 -30.86 1.96 -3.17
C ALA A 476 -30.57 0.46 -3.27
N GLY A 477 -31.61 -0.36 -3.33
CA GLY A 477 -31.47 -1.80 -3.57
C GLY A 477 -30.58 -2.55 -2.57
N ASN A 478 -30.48 -2.10 -1.31
CA ASN A 478 -29.76 -2.80 -0.26
C ASN A 478 -30.74 -3.67 0.55
N PRO A 479 -30.71 -5.02 0.44
CA PRO A 479 -31.63 -5.87 1.19
C PRO A 479 -31.20 -6.09 2.64
N ALA A 480 -32.16 -6.37 3.52
CA ALA A 480 -31.91 -6.90 4.84
C ALA A 480 -32.76 -8.15 5.11
N THR A 481 -32.22 -9.11 5.86
CA THR A 481 -32.98 -10.32 6.23
C THR A 481 -33.95 -10.09 7.39
N ALA A 482 -33.76 -9.02 8.15
CA ALA A 482 -34.61 -8.55 9.24
C ALA A 482 -34.63 -7.01 9.29
N GLY A 483 -35.68 -6.41 9.84
CA GLY A 483 -35.76 -4.95 9.99
C GLY A 483 -35.72 -4.16 8.67
N PRO A 484 -35.36 -2.86 8.71
CA PRO A 484 -35.32 -2.01 7.52
C PRO A 484 -34.18 -2.40 6.57
N GLY A 485 -34.44 -2.32 5.27
CA GLY A 485 -33.56 -2.80 4.21
C GLY A 485 -32.38 -1.86 3.92
N GLN A 486 -32.65 -0.58 3.72
CA GLN A 486 -31.63 0.40 3.33
C GLN A 486 -30.91 0.96 4.55
N CYS A 487 -31.68 1.42 5.53
CA CYS A 487 -31.21 2.31 6.57
C CYS A 487 -31.76 1.89 7.93
N LEU A 488 -30.86 1.69 8.90
CA LEU A 488 -31.20 1.51 10.30
C LEU A 488 -30.63 2.69 11.10
N GLY A 489 -31.46 3.35 11.92
CA GLY A 489 -31.04 4.47 12.75
C GLY A 489 -31.58 5.82 12.28
N SER A 490 -31.04 6.91 12.82
CA SER A 490 -31.42 8.28 12.48
C SER A 490 -30.40 8.94 11.56
N PHE A 491 -30.86 9.75 10.61
CA PHE A 491 -30.03 10.40 9.60
C PHE A 491 -30.39 11.88 9.47
N THR A 492 -29.39 12.70 9.17
CA THR A 492 -29.56 14.10 8.81
C THR A 492 -29.42 14.24 7.29
N SER A 493 -30.53 14.52 6.61
CA SER A 493 -30.47 14.84 5.18
C SER A 493 -30.09 16.30 4.97
N ALA A 494 -29.00 16.53 4.26
CA ALA A 494 -28.61 17.82 3.72
C ALA A 494 -29.14 18.03 2.29
N GLY A 495 -30.17 17.26 1.88
CA GLY A 495 -30.90 17.42 0.63
C GLY A 495 -30.32 16.67 -0.56
N TYR A 496 -31.14 16.61 -1.61
CA TYR A 496 -30.84 16.05 -2.92
C TYR A 496 -30.39 14.58 -2.90
N ASN A 497 -30.98 13.77 -2.01
CA ASN A 497 -30.70 12.35 -1.91
C ASN A 497 -31.77 11.50 -2.60
N ILE A 498 -31.40 10.30 -3.07
CA ILE A 498 -32.35 9.28 -3.50
C ILE A 498 -32.29 8.10 -2.55
N GLN A 499 -33.44 7.68 -2.04
CA GLN A 499 -33.62 6.36 -1.43
C GLN A 499 -34.67 5.56 -2.22
N SER A 500 -34.41 4.27 -2.43
CA SER A 500 -35.35 3.40 -3.16
C SER A 500 -36.46 2.79 -2.28
N SER A 501 -36.58 3.28 -1.05
CA SER A 501 -37.64 3.04 -0.05
C SER A 501 -37.82 4.31 0.79
N ALA A 502 -38.37 4.22 2.00
CA ALA A 502 -38.61 5.36 2.89
C ALA A 502 -37.91 5.25 4.28
N ASP A 503 -37.17 4.18 4.53
CA ASP A 503 -36.57 3.84 5.83
C ASP A 503 -35.35 4.70 6.23
N CYS A 504 -34.74 5.45 5.30
CA CYS A 504 -33.73 6.46 5.63
C CYS A 504 -34.35 7.80 6.04
N ALA A 505 -35.67 7.99 5.81
CA ALA A 505 -36.44 9.20 6.13
C ALA A 505 -35.90 10.53 5.55
N PHE A 506 -35.23 10.48 4.39
CA PHE A 506 -34.75 11.67 3.68
C PHE A 506 -35.92 12.53 3.19
N SER A 507 -36.09 13.72 3.78
CA SER A 507 -37.25 14.60 3.58
C SER A 507 -36.88 16.08 3.39
N SER A 508 -35.59 16.36 3.19
CA SER A 508 -35.07 17.69 2.91
C SER A 508 -35.28 18.08 1.43
N ALA A 509 -34.93 19.32 1.08
CA ALA A 509 -35.07 19.83 -0.28
C ALA A 509 -34.40 18.90 -1.32
N GLY A 510 -35.11 18.60 -2.41
CA GLY A 510 -34.61 17.77 -3.50
C GLY A 510 -34.55 16.26 -3.22
N ASP A 511 -34.81 15.81 -1.98
CA ASP A 511 -34.82 14.39 -1.65
C ASP A 511 -35.94 13.66 -2.40
N LYS A 512 -35.68 12.41 -2.79
CA LYS A 512 -36.65 11.51 -3.43
C LYS A 512 -36.74 10.21 -2.63
N GLN A 513 -37.93 9.93 -2.11
CA GLN A 513 -38.24 8.68 -1.42
C GLN A 513 -38.91 7.68 -2.36
N ASP A 514 -38.86 6.40 -2.03
CA ASP A 514 -39.48 5.31 -2.79
C ASP A 514 -39.15 5.37 -4.30
N THR A 515 -37.94 5.83 -4.62
CA THR A 515 -37.53 6.16 -5.98
C THR A 515 -36.40 5.24 -6.43
N ASN A 516 -36.65 4.45 -7.47
CA ASN A 516 -35.61 3.64 -8.09
C ASN A 516 -34.64 4.56 -8.88
N PRO A 517 -33.34 4.62 -8.52
CA PRO A 517 -32.36 5.45 -9.22
C PRO A 517 -32.01 4.95 -10.63
N GLN A 518 -32.48 3.77 -11.06
CA GLN A 518 -32.18 3.18 -12.37
C GLN A 518 -30.67 3.06 -12.64
N LEU A 519 -29.95 2.53 -11.64
CA LEU A 519 -28.52 2.25 -11.75
C LEU A 519 -28.26 1.10 -12.72
N LEU A 520 -27.21 1.22 -13.53
CA LEU A 520 -26.62 0.13 -14.29
C LEU A 520 -25.66 -0.68 -13.40
N PRO A 521 -25.35 -1.94 -13.77
CA PRO A 521 -24.39 -2.75 -13.02
C PRO A 521 -23.02 -2.07 -12.85
N LEU A 522 -22.31 -2.44 -11.78
CA LEU A 522 -20.93 -1.99 -11.56
C LEU A 522 -20.06 -2.39 -12.76
N ALA A 523 -19.46 -1.41 -13.43
CA ALA A 523 -18.67 -1.63 -14.63
C ALA A 523 -17.54 -0.60 -14.76
N ALA A 524 -16.61 -0.86 -15.68
CA ALA A 524 -15.59 0.10 -16.05
C ALA A 524 -16.19 1.19 -16.95
N ASN A 525 -16.76 2.25 -16.36
CA ASN A 525 -17.40 3.35 -17.08
C ASN A 525 -16.46 4.56 -17.31
N GLY A 526 -15.14 4.30 -17.32
CA GLY A 526 -14.08 5.31 -17.29
C GLY A 526 -13.63 5.66 -15.88
N GLY A 527 -12.60 6.50 -15.75
CA GLY A 527 -12.02 6.87 -14.46
C GLY A 527 -11.10 5.81 -13.85
N PRO A 528 -10.64 6.04 -12.59
CA PRO A 528 -9.67 5.16 -11.93
C PRO A 528 -10.29 3.92 -11.27
N THR A 529 -11.61 3.90 -11.02
CA THR A 529 -12.32 2.77 -10.40
C THR A 529 -13.64 2.49 -11.12
N ASN A 530 -14.20 1.29 -10.93
CA ASN A 530 -15.50 0.94 -11.51
C ASN A 530 -16.62 1.75 -10.86
N THR A 531 -17.64 2.10 -11.63
CA THR A 531 -18.77 2.91 -11.13
C THR A 531 -20.10 2.27 -11.52
N MET A 532 -21.20 2.74 -10.92
CA MET A 532 -22.55 2.39 -11.37
C MET A 532 -23.10 3.57 -12.18
N ALA A 533 -23.17 3.41 -13.50
CA ALA A 533 -23.69 4.44 -14.39
C ALA A 533 -25.22 4.60 -14.24
N LEU A 534 -25.74 5.76 -14.64
CA LEU A 534 -27.17 6.04 -14.65
C LEU A 534 -27.79 5.61 -15.99
N ASN A 535 -28.92 4.89 -15.95
CA ASN A 535 -29.68 4.59 -17.16
C ASN A 535 -30.34 5.86 -17.74
N GLY A 536 -30.59 5.88 -19.06
CA GLY A 536 -31.30 6.98 -19.70
C GLY A 536 -32.70 7.16 -19.12
N GLY A 537 -32.99 8.35 -18.58
CA GLY A 537 -34.24 8.65 -17.86
C GLY A 537 -34.19 8.41 -16.35
N SER A 538 -33.01 8.11 -15.80
CA SER A 538 -32.81 7.99 -14.35
C SER A 538 -33.29 9.25 -13.61
N PRO A 539 -34.01 9.11 -12.49
CA PRO A 539 -34.42 10.23 -11.65
C PRO A 539 -33.25 10.90 -10.91
N ALA A 540 -32.03 10.37 -11.02
CA ALA A 540 -30.82 10.99 -10.50
C ALA A 540 -30.21 12.02 -11.47
N ILE A 541 -30.54 11.95 -12.76
CA ILE A 541 -30.01 12.85 -13.79
C ILE A 541 -30.60 14.25 -13.61
N ASP A 542 -29.74 15.27 -13.58
CA ASP A 542 -30.09 16.68 -13.41
C ASP A 542 -30.96 16.96 -12.17
N ALA A 543 -30.84 16.12 -11.14
CA ALA A 543 -31.71 16.14 -9.97
C ALA A 543 -31.01 16.58 -8.68
N GLY A 544 -29.69 16.76 -8.72
CA GLY A 544 -28.88 17.19 -7.58
C GLY A 544 -29.06 18.67 -7.25
N ASP A 545 -28.26 19.11 -6.28
CA ASP A 545 -28.29 20.48 -5.78
C ASP A 545 -28.08 21.49 -6.93
N PRO A 546 -29.00 22.45 -7.16
CA PRO A 546 -28.86 23.50 -8.17
C PRO A 546 -27.61 24.36 -7.98
N ALA A 547 -27.12 24.50 -6.74
CA ALA A 547 -25.88 25.20 -6.46
C ALA A 547 -24.64 24.37 -6.84
N CYS A 548 -24.82 23.06 -7.04
CA CYS A 548 -23.77 22.06 -7.26
C CYS A 548 -22.51 22.34 -6.42
N PRO A 549 -22.61 22.23 -5.09
CA PRO A 549 -21.45 22.39 -4.24
C PRO A 549 -20.39 21.33 -4.57
N PRO A 550 -19.12 21.53 -4.17
CA PRO A 550 -18.08 20.52 -4.34
C PRO A 550 -18.54 19.12 -3.89
N PRO A 551 -18.09 18.07 -4.59
CA PRO A 551 -16.93 18.04 -5.49
C PRO A 551 -17.24 18.47 -6.94
N ALA A 552 -16.27 19.15 -7.57
CA ALA A 552 -16.38 19.69 -8.94
C ALA A 552 -16.34 18.62 -10.04
N THR A 553 -16.05 17.37 -9.68
CA THR A 553 -16.05 16.23 -10.59
C THR A 553 -16.74 15.03 -9.95
N ASP A 554 -17.16 14.06 -10.74
CA ASP A 554 -17.66 12.76 -10.28
C ASP A 554 -16.52 11.76 -9.97
N GLN A 555 -16.87 10.52 -9.62
CA GLN A 555 -15.90 9.45 -9.30
C GLN A 555 -14.87 9.20 -10.41
N ARG A 556 -15.20 9.51 -11.65
CA ARG A 556 -14.37 9.26 -12.84
C ARG A 556 -13.51 10.46 -13.20
N GLY A 557 -13.75 11.62 -12.59
CA GLY A 557 -13.15 12.89 -12.96
C GLY A 557 -13.96 13.68 -13.99
N VAL A 558 -15.22 13.33 -14.27
CA VAL A 558 -16.09 14.11 -15.16
C VAL A 558 -16.58 15.34 -14.43
N ASN A 559 -16.46 16.53 -15.03
CA ASN A 559 -16.87 17.80 -14.43
C ASN A 559 -18.36 17.83 -14.14
N ARG A 560 -18.72 18.53 -13.06
CA ARG A 560 -20.10 18.75 -12.62
C ARG A 560 -20.50 20.22 -12.77
N PRO A 561 -21.70 20.56 -13.27
CA PRO A 561 -22.67 19.69 -13.95
C PRO A 561 -22.32 19.45 -15.43
N GLN A 562 -22.82 18.37 -16.01
CA GLN A 562 -22.86 18.13 -17.46
C GLN A 562 -24.20 18.53 -18.10
N GLY A 563 -25.27 18.52 -17.31
CA GLY A 563 -26.59 19.00 -17.71
C GLY A 563 -26.95 20.33 -17.04
N ALA A 564 -28.23 20.50 -16.74
CA ALA A 564 -28.72 21.69 -16.03
C ALA A 564 -28.21 21.73 -14.59
N HIS A 565 -28.19 20.57 -13.92
CA HIS A 565 -27.81 20.42 -12.52
C HIS A 565 -26.84 19.24 -12.40
N CYS A 566 -26.20 19.10 -11.24
CA CYS A 566 -25.37 17.93 -11.00
C CYS A 566 -26.24 16.71 -10.75
N ASP A 567 -25.75 15.54 -11.09
CA ASP A 567 -26.46 14.30 -10.83
C ASP A 567 -26.33 13.89 -9.37
N ILE A 568 -27.36 13.19 -8.87
CA ILE A 568 -27.33 12.57 -7.54
C ILE A 568 -26.47 11.31 -7.59
N GLY A 569 -25.58 11.13 -6.63
CA GLY A 569 -24.71 9.95 -6.49
C GLY A 569 -23.28 10.17 -7.01
N ALA A 570 -22.54 9.08 -7.16
CA ALA A 570 -21.11 9.10 -7.51
C ALA A 570 -20.81 9.33 -8.99
N PHE A 571 -21.83 9.33 -9.85
CA PHE A 571 -21.70 9.34 -11.31
C PHE A 571 -22.42 10.55 -11.92
N GLU A 572 -21.76 11.22 -12.86
CA GLU A 572 -22.34 12.32 -13.65
C GLU A 572 -22.60 11.89 -15.11
N ALA A 573 -23.86 11.83 -15.52
CA ALA A 573 -24.25 11.51 -16.88
C ALA A 573 -23.79 12.58 -17.86
N VAL A 574 -23.03 12.17 -18.87
CA VAL A 574 -22.65 13.05 -19.98
C VAL A 574 -23.73 12.90 -21.04
N GLY A 575 -24.44 13.98 -21.36
CA GLY A 575 -25.39 14.01 -22.47
C GLY A 575 -24.70 13.56 -23.77
N THR A 576 -25.33 12.67 -24.53
CA THR A 576 -24.80 12.30 -25.84
C THR A 576 -24.91 13.52 -26.76
N ALA A 577 -23.79 14.17 -27.07
CA ALA A 577 -23.72 15.00 -28.25
C ALA A 577 -24.03 14.10 -29.44
N THR A 578 -25.22 14.25 -30.02
CA THR A 578 -25.53 13.65 -31.31
C THR A 578 -24.64 14.32 -32.33
N VAL A 579 -23.45 13.75 -32.58
CA VAL A 579 -22.78 13.98 -33.85
C VAL A 579 -23.68 13.33 -34.89
N SER A 580 -24.58 14.13 -35.48
CA SER A 580 -25.22 13.78 -36.74
C SER A 580 -24.10 13.67 -37.75
N LEU A 581 -23.58 12.45 -37.94
CA LEU A 581 -22.81 12.14 -39.12
C LEU A 581 -23.78 12.33 -40.30
N PRO A 582 -23.46 13.17 -41.30
CA PRO A 582 -24.28 13.26 -42.49
C PRO A 582 -24.41 11.85 -43.07
N ALA A 583 -25.65 11.48 -43.43
CA ALA A 583 -25.93 10.18 -44.01
C ALA A 583 -24.92 9.91 -45.14
N PRO A 584 -24.27 8.73 -45.17
CA PRO A 584 -23.33 8.43 -46.22
C PRO A 584 -24.06 8.50 -47.57
N PRO A 585 -23.46 9.14 -48.61
CA PRO A 585 -24.08 9.20 -49.91
C PRO A 585 -24.29 7.78 -50.42
N VAL A 586 -25.54 7.45 -50.74
CA VAL A 586 -25.90 6.18 -51.36
C VAL A 586 -25.35 6.20 -52.78
N THR A 587 -24.18 5.60 -52.99
CA THR A 587 -23.70 5.20 -54.31
C THR A 587 -23.24 3.76 -54.26
N GLY A 588 -23.79 2.95 -55.18
CA GLY A 588 -23.68 1.50 -55.20
C GLY A 588 -22.25 0.95 -55.24
N HIS A 589 -22.12 -0.22 -54.58
CA HIS A 589 -21.04 -1.22 -54.58
C HIS A 589 -20.31 -1.42 -55.93
N PRO A 590 -19.08 -1.99 -55.98
CA PRO A 590 -18.64 -3.10 -55.12
C PRO A 590 -17.16 -3.19 -54.69
N GLN A 591 -16.97 -4.10 -53.72
CA GLN A 591 -15.74 -4.77 -53.25
C GLN A 591 -14.89 -4.13 -52.13
N ASP A 592 -14.70 -4.99 -51.13
CA ASP A 592 -13.76 -5.03 -50.00
C ASP A 592 -14.09 -4.41 -48.62
N SER A 593 -13.85 -5.26 -47.62
CA SER A 593 -13.83 -5.14 -46.15
C SER A 593 -15.16 -5.06 -45.36
N GLN A 594 -15.83 -6.21 -45.20
CA GLN A 594 -16.59 -6.55 -43.97
C GLN A 594 -16.41 -8.03 -43.60
N ALA A 595 -15.17 -8.49 -43.42
CA ALA A 595 -14.88 -9.85 -42.95
C ALA A 595 -14.20 -9.94 -41.56
N ASP A 596 -13.92 -8.81 -40.91
CA ASP A 596 -13.10 -8.82 -39.68
C ASP A 596 -13.84 -8.59 -38.35
N TRP A 597 -15.16 -8.37 -38.36
CA TRP A 597 -15.94 -8.23 -37.12
C TRP A 597 -16.79 -9.45 -36.74
N VAL A 598 -16.89 -10.47 -37.61
CA VAL A 598 -17.65 -11.70 -37.33
C VAL A 598 -16.79 -12.82 -36.71
N ARG A 599 -15.46 -12.68 -36.71
CA ARG A 599 -14.55 -13.72 -36.20
C ARG A 599 -14.33 -13.72 -34.68
N VAL A 600 -14.67 -12.63 -33.98
CA VAL A 600 -14.46 -12.55 -32.52
C VAL A 600 -15.61 -13.20 -31.73
N THR A 601 -16.84 -13.19 -32.25
CA THR A 601 -18.01 -13.79 -31.56
C THR A 601 -18.12 -15.31 -31.78
N ALA A 602 -17.50 -15.86 -32.83
CA ALA A 602 -17.56 -17.29 -33.14
C ALA A 602 -16.52 -18.14 -32.36
N MET A 603 -15.40 -17.55 -31.90
CA MET A 603 -14.40 -18.30 -31.11
C MET A 603 -14.76 -18.44 -29.62
N ALA A 604 -15.56 -17.52 -29.06
CA ALA A 604 -16.06 -17.65 -27.69
C ALA A 604 -17.11 -18.76 -27.54
N GLY A 605 -17.91 -19.01 -28.59
CA GLY A 605 -18.92 -20.08 -28.61
C GLY A 605 -18.33 -21.49 -28.74
N ILE A 606 -17.20 -21.66 -29.45
CA ILE A 606 -16.59 -22.97 -29.68
C ILE A 606 -15.80 -23.45 -28.44
N LEU A 607 -15.22 -22.53 -27.65
CA LEU A 607 -14.50 -22.90 -26.42
C LEU A 607 -15.46 -23.36 -25.31
N ALA A 608 -16.67 -22.79 -25.23
CA ALA A 608 -17.69 -23.21 -24.26
C ALA A 608 -18.22 -24.63 -24.55
N VAL A 609 -18.31 -25.03 -25.83
CA VAL A 609 -18.77 -26.37 -26.24
C VAL A 609 -17.69 -27.43 -26.01
N MET A 610 -16.39 -27.10 -26.13
CA MET A 610 -15.32 -28.07 -25.82
C MET A 610 -15.14 -28.36 -24.32
N VAL A 611 -15.43 -27.38 -23.45
CA VAL A 611 -15.37 -27.58 -21.98
C VAL A 611 -16.54 -28.45 -21.51
N LEU A 612 -17.73 -28.30 -22.10
CA LEU A 612 -18.89 -29.14 -21.79
C LEU A 612 -18.72 -30.59 -22.26
N ILE A 613 -18.03 -30.84 -23.38
CA ILE A 613 -17.75 -32.21 -23.87
C ILE A 613 -16.68 -32.89 -23.01
N SER A 614 -15.71 -32.16 -22.47
CA SER A 614 -14.64 -32.73 -21.61
C SER A 614 -15.14 -33.15 -20.22
N VAL A 615 -16.14 -32.45 -19.67
CA VAL A 615 -16.77 -32.81 -18.38
C VAL A 615 -17.72 -34.01 -18.53
N ALA A 616 -18.35 -34.20 -19.69
CA ALA A 616 -19.23 -35.34 -19.94
C ALA A 616 -18.49 -36.68 -20.13
N VAL A 617 -17.22 -36.67 -20.52
CA VAL A 617 -16.40 -37.89 -20.67
C VAL A 617 -15.78 -38.34 -19.33
N ALA A 618 -15.56 -37.43 -18.38
CA ALA A 618 -15.02 -37.76 -17.05
C ALA A 618 -16.04 -38.35 -16.06
N VAL A 619 -17.34 -38.37 -16.40
CA VAL A 619 -18.42 -38.93 -15.55
C VAL A 619 -18.86 -40.34 -16.02
N ARG A 620 -18.18 -40.93 -17.02
CA ARG A 620 -18.44 -42.31 -17.48
C ARG A 620 -17.20 -43.22 -17.56
N SER A 621 -16.13 -42.91 -16.82
CA SER A 621 -15.01 -43.82 -16.58
C SER A 621 -14.96 -44.25 -15.12
#